data_AF-A0A3B9PBD2-F1
#
_entry.id   AF-A0A3B9PBD2-F1
#
_cell.length_a   1.000
_cell.length_b   1.000
_cell.length_c   1.000
_cell.angle_alpha   90.00
_cell.angle_beta   90.00
_cell.angle_gamma   90.00
#
_symmetry.space_group_name_H-M   'P 1'
#
loop_
_entity.id
_entity.type
_entity.pdbx_description
1 polymer ?
#
loop_
_entity_poly.entity_id
_entity_poly.type
_entity_poly.pdbx_seq_one_letter_code
_entity_poly.pdbx_strand_id
1 'polypeptide(L)'
;MNKKLLISLTLGVLLSVTAVFFVLAGITNDIGTLELDPPVGKVNYTAWLNIYGPIPPYPLTHPPEEILTEDGFNPSAGEDGGFTEDYWQLNVGAFSREENSIPVNIQFGGLGDYSGTHWYYKFKWDGVNELTTHHTIPVPVSTSTGAACPRILPVEVQDTTKIVSFFGEPSKTYQIYRSTIPACEGCSNSNGRYLHLGEVMTDIDGSGIYHDNEPGITEIQSWYVVIYFDDNSYGAHGCHSEPVDPTNVVMGEFTAVYDDKKSAVVLEWETLSEINIVGFNVFRGTSEILVDSVKINTAIIPANLGSPVGDIYTYEDDAVETGQTYYYWIEILTNDMSDQTVGPESVTIPEPAWFYYFLPLLFN
;
A
#
# COMPACT_ATOMS: atom_id res chain seq x y z
N MET A 1 -25.27 43.25 25.70
CA MET A 1 -24.96 41.81 25.80
C MET A 1 -24.82 41.42 27.26
N ASN A 2 -25.51 40.37 27.71
CA ASN A 2 -25.55 40.00 29.13
C ASN A 2 -24.14 39.54 29.57
N LYS A 3 -23.58 40.08 30.67
CA LYS A 3 -22.18 39.82 31.08
C LYS A 3 -21.85 38.33 31.20
N LYS A 4 -22.84 37.51 31.57
CA LYS A 4 -22.73 36.04 31.64
C LYS A 4 -22.56 35.38 30.26
N LEU A 5 -23.21 35.90 29.23
CA LEU A 5 -23.11 35.39 27.85
C LEU A 5 -21.72 35.69 27.27
N LEU A 6 -21.17 36.89 27.53
CA LEU A 6 -19.83 37.28 27.08
C LEU A 6 -18.74 36.39 27.71
N ILE A 7 -18.86 36.08 29.00
CA ILE A 7 -17.92 35.19 29.72
C ILE A 7 -17.99 33.77 29.19
N SER A 8 -19.20 33.24 28.92
CA SER A 8 -19.35 31.88 28.38
C SER A 8 -18.83 31.76 26.95
N LEU A 9 -18.98 32.80 26.13
CA LEU A 9 -18.43 32.85 24.77
C LEU A 9 -16.90 32.96 24.78
N THR A 10 -16.34 33.80 25.65
CA THR A 10 -14.87 33.91 25.79
C THR A 10 -14.26 32.65 26.36
N LEU A 11 -14.91 31.98 27.33
CA LEU A 11 -14.44 30.70 27.85
C LEU A 11 -14.58 29.58 26.82
N GLY A 12 -15.66 29.57 26.03
CA GLY A 12 -15.87 28.62 24.94
C GLY A 12 -14.84 28.78 23.83
N VAL A 13 -14.55 30.02 23.41
CA VAL A 13 -13.49 30.34 22.44
C VAL A 13 -12.12 30.01 23.02
N LEU A 14 -11.85 30.33 24.29
CA LEU A 14 -10.58 29.99 24.93
C LEU A 14 -10.41 28.47 25.01
N LEU A 15 -11.42 27.71 25.41
CA LEU A 15 -11.37 26.24 25.46
C LEU A 15 -11.21 25.61 24.08
N SER A 16 -11.87 26.13 23.05
CA SER A 16 -11.71 25.64 21.68
C SER A 16 -10.37 26.04 21.08
N VAL A 17 -9.86 27.24 21.35
CA VAL A 17 -8.50 27.65 20.98
C VAL A 17 -7.46 26.81 21.72
N THR A 18 -7.66 26.55 23.02
CA THR A 18 -6.77 25.68 23.80
C THR A 18 -6.82 24.25 23.28
N ALA A 19 -8.01 23.72 22.93
CA ALA A 19 -8.17 22.40 22.32
C ALA A 19 -7.50 22.31 20.93
N VAL A 20 -7.59 23.36 20.10
CA VAL A 20 -6.90 23.45 18.80
C VAL A 20 -5.39 23.52 18.97
N PHE A 21 -4.88 24.17 20.03
CA PHE A 21 -3.45 24.14 20.36
C PHE A 21 -2.96 22.81 20.95
N PHE A 22 -3.86 21.91 21.38
CA PHE A 22 -3.52 20.58 21.87
C PHE A 22 -3.53 19.47 20.80
N VAL A 23 -3.76 19.78 19.53
CA VAL A 23 -3.69 18.78 18.43
C VAL A 23 -2.31 18.72 17.75
N LEU A 24 -1.33 19.53 18.17
CA LEU A 24 0.04 19.50 17.63
C LEU A 24 1.12 19.35 18.72
N ALA A 25 0.74 18.93 19.92
CA ALA A 25 1.70 18.64 20.98
C ALA A 25 2.01 17.14 20.98
N GLY A 26 3.15 16.74 20.40
CA GLY A 26 3.68 15.39 20.57
C GLY A 26 4.24 14.69 19.32
N ILE A 27 4.23 15.33 18.15
CA ILE A 27 4.88 14.78 16.96
C ILE A 27 6.23 15.47 16.79
N THR A 28 7.32 14.71 16.87
CA THR A 28 8.65 15.15 16.41
C THR A 28 8.82 14.65 14.98
N ASN A 29 8.96 15.55 14.01
CA ASN A 29 9.07 15.20 12.60
C ASN A 29 10.54 15.17 12.17
N ASP A 30 11.07 14.00 11.84
CA ASP A 30 12.36 13.89 11.16
C ASP A 30 12.11 13.90 9.65
N ILE A 31 12.67 14.86 8.92
CA ILE A 31 12.45 14.97 7.48
C ILE A 31 13.75 15.09 6.69
N GLY A 32 13.79 14.52 5.49
CA GLY A 32 14.96 14.60 4.61
C GLY A 32 14.65 14.19 3.18
N THR A 33 15.64 14.23 2.30
CA THR A 33 15.49 13.86 0.89
C THR A 33 16.37 12.66 0.53
N LEU A 34 16.17 12.08 -0.66
CA LEU A 34 16.98 10.98 -1.19
C LEU A 34 17.78 11.44 -2.40
N GLU A 35 18.99 10.94 -2.55
CA GLU A 35 19.72 11.05 -3.82
C GLU A 35 18.89 10.39 -4.94
N LEU A 36 18.86 11.00 -6.13
CA LEU A 36 18.02 10.67 -7.30
C LEU A 36 16.58 11.21 -7.27
N ASP A 37 16.15 11.84 -6.17
CA ASP A 37 14.84 12.49 -6.04
C ASP A 37 13.67 11.67 -6.63
N PRO A 38 13.46 10.42 -6.17
CA PRO A 38 12.43 9.54 -6.71
C PRO A 38 11.03 10.14 -6.46
N PRO A 39 10.09 10.03 -7.42
CA PRO A 39 8.71 10.52 -7.24
C PRO A 39 7.95 9.79 -6.12
N VAL A 40 6.84 10.39 -5.67
CA VAL A 40 5.89 9.75 -4.73
C VAL A 40 5.39 8.41 -5.29
N GLY A 41 5.24 7.43 -4.40
CA GLY A 41 4.86 6.06 -4.76
C GLY A 41 5.96 5.27 -5.48
N LYS A 42 7.18 5.82 -5.60
CA LYS A 42 8.35 5.10 -6.14
C LYS A 42 9.34 4.67 -5.06
N VAL A 43 9.07 4.97 -3.80
CA VAL A 43 9.88 4.55 -2.65
C VAL A 43 8.97 4.33 -1.46
N ASN A 44 9.21 3.24 -0.74
CA ASN A 44 8.75 3.06 0.62
C ASN A 44 9.93 2.93 1.58
N TYR A 45 9.68 3.03 2.89
CA TYR A 45 10.73 2.91 3.88
C TYR A 45 10.32 2.12 5.11
N THR A 46 11.29 1.43 5.68
CA THR A 46 11.18 0.86 7.02
C THR A 46 12.20 1.51 7.94
N ALA A 47 11.77 1.92 9.13
CA ALA A 47 12.60 2.44 10.19
C ALA A 47 12.59 1.51 11.42
N TRP A 48 13.71 1.46 12.14
CA TRP A 48 13.81 0.75 13.42
C TRP A 48 14.81 1.37 14.37
N LEU A 49 14.57 1.16 15.67
CA LEU A 49 15.46 1.57 16.74
C LEU A 49 16.60 0.56 16.92
N ASN A 50 17.83 1.06 17.04
CA ASN A 50 18.98 0.22 17.38
C ASN A 50 19.11 0.08 18.91
N ILE A 51 18.25 -0.75 19.49
CA ILE A 51 18.16 -0.96 20.95
C ILE A 51 19.30 -1.86 21.45
N TYR A 52 19.71 -2.83 20.62
CA TYR A 52 20.83 -3.73 20.90
C TYR A 52 22.07 -3.20 20.19
N GLY A 53 22.90 -2.42 20.90
CA GLY A 53 24.27 -2.18 20.44
C GLY A 53 24.99 -3.50 20.11
N PRO A 54 26.12 -3.50 19.39
CA PRO A 54 26.77 -4.74 18.95
C PRO A 54 27.07 -5.67 20.15
N ILE A 55 26.41 -6.84 20.23
CA ILE A 55 26.62 -7.84 21.28
C ILE A 55 27.53 -8.97 20.74
N PRO A 56 28.77 -9.12 21.22
CA PRO A 56 29.60 -10.29 20.89
C PRO A 56 28.92 -11.60 21.35
N PRO A 57 28.95 -12.71 20.59
CA PRO A 57 29.79 -12.97 19.42
C PRO A 57 29.13 -12.60 18.07
N TYR A 58 28.00 -11.91 18.05
CA TYR A 58 27.27 -11.61 16.83
C TYR A 58 27.76 -10.30 16.20
N PRO A 59 28.50 -10.35 15.07
CA PRO A 59 28.45 -9.23 14.16
C PRO A 59 27.06 -9.26 13.50
N LEU A 60 26.45 -8.10 13.29
CA LEU A 60 25.33 -7.88 12.37
C LEU A 60 23.93 -7.97 13.02
N THR A 61 23.24 -6.83 12.91
CA THR A 61 21.79 -6.61 12.96
C THR A 61 20.91 -7.86 13.04
N HIS A 62 20.32 -8.12 14.20
CA HIS A 62 19.15 -9.00 14.30
C HIS A 62 17.92 -8.28 13.70
N PRO A 63 16.92 -9.03 13.18
CA PRO A 63 15.62 -8.47 12.84
C PRO A 63 15.09 -7.63 14.01
N PRO A 64 14.71 -6.36 13.78
CA PRO A 64 14.21 -5.51 14.86
C PRO A 64 12.90 -6.08 15.43
N GLU A 65 12.70 -5.99 16.75
CA GLU A 65 11.44 -6.41 17.40
C GLU A 65 10.24 -5.56 16.96
N GLU A 66 10.51 -4.30 16.56
CA GLU A 66 9.52 -3.30 16.19
C GLU A 66 10.04 -2.48 15.02
N ILE A 67 9.16 -2.20 14.05
CA ILE A 67 9.42 -1.35 12.90
C ILE A 67 8.34 -0.29 12.74
N LEU A 68 8.70 0.80 12.06
CA LEU A 68 7.76 1.77 11.50
C LEU A 68 7.89 1.78 9.97
N THR A 69 6.77 1.87 9.27
CA THR A 69 6.72 2.15 7.83
C THR A 69 6.33 3.61 7.56
N GLU A 70 6.35 4.05 6.30
CA GLU A 70 5.83 5.36 5.87
C GLU A 70 4.42 5.66 6.38
N ASP A 71 3.56 4.65 6.51
CA ASP A 71 2.22 4.79 7.07
C ASP A 71 2.23 5.35 8.50
N GLY A 72 3.31 5.12 9.24
CA GLY A 72 3.45 5.46 10.65
C GLY A 72 3.58 6.95 10.95
N PHE A 73 3.80 7.79 9.92
CA PHE A 73 4.02 9.21 10.12
C PHE A 73 2.76 9.96 10.57
N ASN A 74 1.69 9.86 9.76
CA ASN A 74 0.37 10.37 10.13
C ASN A 74 -0.70 9.41 9.58
N PRO A 75 -0.87 8.24 10.22
CA PRO A 75 -1.75 7.21 9.70
C PRO A 75 -3.20 7.67 9.50
N SER A 76 -3.63 8.65 10.31
CA SER A 76 -4.99 9.20 10.26
C SER A 76 -5.25 10.14 9.09
N ALA A 77 -4.20 10.61 8.41
CA ALA A 77 -4.30 11.50 7.26
C ALA A 77 -4.32 10.78 5.91
N GLY A 78 -4.15 9.46 5.91
CA GLY A 78 -4.08 8.63 4.72
C GLY A 78 -2.90 7.66 4.77
N GLU A 79 -2.78 6.86 3.72
CA GLU A 79 -1.65 5.95 3.49
C GLU A 79 -0.47 6.72 2.90
N ASP A 80 0.74 6.16 3.00
CA ASP A 80 1.98 6.74 2.46
C ASP A 80 2.35 8.14 2.98
N GLY A 81 1.80 8.56 4.12
CA GLY A 81 2.04 9.91 4.67
C GLY A 81 3.52 10.21 4.99
N GLY A 82 4.35 9.17 5.10
CA GLY A 82 5.78 9.27 5.35
C GLY A 82 6.62 9.59 4.11
N PHE A 83 6.09 9.51 2.89
CA PHE A 83 6.82 9.90 1.68
C PHE A 83 5.95 10.82 0.80
N THR A 84 6.39 12.06 0.62
CA THR A 84 5.63 13.11 -0.07
C THR A 84 6.40 13.64 -1.28
N GLU A 85 5.80 14.56 -2.06
CA GLU A 85 6.32 15.04 -3.36
C GLU A 85 7.82 15.36 -3.38
N ASP A 86 8.40 15.79 -2.26
CA ASP A 86 9.80 16.21 -2.22
C ASP A 86 10.65 15.62 -1.07
N TYR A 87 10.07 14.84 -0.14
CA TYR A 87 10.80 14.40 1.06
C TYR A 87 10.14 13.24 1.81
N TRP A 88 10.98 12.49 2.53
CA TRP A 88 10.54 11.53 3.54
C TRP A 88 10.33 12.21 4.89
N GLN A 89 9.42 11.65 5.69
CA GLN A 89 9.08 12.11 7.03
C GLN A 89 8.92 10.90 7.94
N LEU A 90 9.51 10.96 9.13
CA LEU A 90 9.41 9.93 10.16
C LEU A 90 9.00 10.56 11.49
N ASN A 91 8.04 9.94 12.17
CA ASN A 91 7.71 10.27 13.55
C ASN A 91 8.33 9.23 14.48
N VAL A 92 9.53 9.51 15.00
CA VAL A 92 10.23 8.57 15.91
C VAL A 92 9.44 8.35 17.21
N GLY A 93 8.63 9.32 17.63
CA GLY A 93 7.73 9.18 18.77
C GLY A 93 6.62 8.13 18.60
N ALA A 94 6.48 7.54 17.41
CA ALA A 94 5.53 6.44 17.19
C ALA A 94 6.06 5.07 17.66
N PHE A 95 7.38 4.91 17.86
CA PHE A 95 7.94 3.70 18.47
C PHE A 95 7.42 3.53 19.92
N SER A 96 7.55 2.33 20.49
CA SER A 96 7.11 2.06 21.87
C SER A 96 8.23 2.18 22.92
N ARG A 97 9.49 2.28 22.47
CA ARG A 97 10.70 2.27 23.30
C ARG A 97 11.70 3.36 22.89
N GLU A 98 11.20 4.49 22.45
CA GLU A 98 11.98 5.66 22.07
C GLU A 98 12.62 6.35 23.30
N GLU A 99 13.87 6.80 23.16
CA GLU A 99 14.55 7.59 24.18
C GLU A 99 15.54 8.57 23.55
N ASN A 100 15.87 9.66 24.26
CA ASN A 100 16.81 10.65 23.75
C ASN A 100 18.16 10.02 23.42
N SER A 101 18.71 10.40 22.28
CA SER A 101 19.94 9.89 21.66
C SER A 101 19.89 8.44 21.16
N ILE A 102 18.71 7.80 21.10
CA ILE A 102 18.58 6.47 20.52
C ILE A 102 18.98 6.49 19.04
N PRO A 103 19.80 5.53 18.56
CA PRO A 103 20.11 5.46 17.14
C PRO A 103 18.89 4.93 16.37
N VAL A 104 18.47 5.69 15.36
CA VAL A 104 17.41 5.31 14.42
C VAL A 104 18.08 4.91 13.12
N ASN A 105 17.68 3.77 12.56
CA ASN A 105 18.05 3.37 11.21
C ASN A 105 16.80 3.45 10.33
N ILE A 106 16.97 3.90 9.11
CA ILE A 106 15.95 3.90 8.07
C ILE A 106 16.53 3.25 6.83
N GLN A 107 15.79 2.32 6.27
CA GLN A 107 16.05 1.72 4.97
C GLN A 107 14.96 2.14 4.01
N PHE A 108 15.35 2.67 2.86
CA PHE A 108 14.45 3.01 1.77
C PHE A 108 14.63 2.00 0.63
N GLY A 109 13.52 1.57 0.04
CA GLY A 109 13.51 0.68 -1.12
C GLY A 109 12.71 1.27 -2.27
N GLY A 110 13.31 1.29 -3.46
CA GLY A 110 12.66 1.75 -4.67
C GLY A 110 11.59 0.77 -5.17
N LEU A 111 10.52 1.32 -5.75
CA LEU A 111 9.37 0.64 -6.31
C LEU A 111 9.27 0.91 -7.82
N GLY A 112 8.59 0.04 -8.56
CA GLY A 112 8.41 0.17 -10.02
C GLY A 112 9.74 0.36 -10.75
N ASP A 113 9.88 1.48 -11.48
CA ASP A 113 11.10 1.80 -12.24
C ASP A 113 12.35 2.05 -11.37
N TYR A 114 12.17 2.27 -10.07
CA TYR A 114 13.25 2.41 -9.09
C TYR A 114 13.57 1.10 -8.36
N SER A 115 12.87 0.00 -8.70
CA SER A 115 13.07 -1.30 -8.06
C SER A 115 14.53 -1.74 -8.09
N GLY A 116 15.01 -2.25 -6.95
CA GLY A 116 16.41 -2.62 -6.74
C GLY A 116 17.34 -1.46 -6.36
N THR A 117 16.84 -0.22 -6.29
CA THR A 117 17.56 0.92 -5.73
C THR A 117 17.30 1.04 -4.24
N HIS A 118 18.36 1.20 -3.44
CA HIS A 118 18.28 1.25 -2.00
C HIS A 118 19.03 2.45 -1.43
N TRP A 119 18.49 3.02 -0.35
CA TRP A 119 19.15 4.05 0.45
C TRP A 119 19.12 3.66 1.92
N TYR A 120 20.21 3.94 2.62
CA TYR A 120 20.33 3.66 4.05
C TYR A 120 20.67 4.95 4.78
N TYR A 121 19.87 5.28 5.78
CA TYR A 121 20.09 6.44 6.63
C TYR A 121 20.16 6.05 8.10
N LYS A 122 21.03 6.73 8.83
CA LYS A 122 21.17 6.54 10.27
C LYS A 122 21.42 7.87 10.95
N PHE A 123 20.65 8.15 11.99
CA PHE A 123 20.81 9.32 12.82
C PHE A 123 20.58 8.98 14.30
N LYS A 124 20.86 9.93 15.17
CA LYS A 124 20.48 9.84 16.59
C LYS A 124 19.28 10.74 16.80
N TRP A 125 18.19 10.19 17.28
CA TRP A 125 17.01 10.98 17.61
C TRP A 125 17.28 11.75 18.90
N ASP A 126 17.16 13.07 18.87
CA ASP A 126 17.53 13.93 20.00
C ASP A 126 16.38 14.11 21.01
N GLY A 127 15.15 13.74 20.64
CA GLY A 127 13.96 13.76 21.49
C GLY A 127 13.62 15.13 22.08
N VAL A 128 14.22 16.20 21.54
CA VAL A 128 13.91 17.57 21.96
C VAL A 128 12.66 18.06 21.25
N ASN A 129 11.88 18.91 21.93
CA ASN A 129 10.60 19.48 21.48
C ASN A 129 10.70 20.41 20.24
N GLU A 130 11.68 20.22 19.36
CA GLU A 130 11.60 20.78 18.02
C GLU A 130 10.51 19.99 17.28
N LEU A 131 9.49 20.68 16.79
CA LEU A 131 8.39 20.05 16.05
C LEU A 131 8.92 19.32 14.79
N THR A 132 10.06 19.77 14.24
CA THR A 132 10.66 19.22 13.03
C THR A 132 12.19 19.32 13.03
N THR A 133 12.88 18.21 12.79
CA THR A 133 14.32 18.10 12.54
C THR A 133 14.57 17.89 11.05
N HIS A 134 15.39 18.74 10.44
CA HIS A 134 15.73 18.68 9.02
C HIS A 134 17.08 18.00 8.77
N HIS A 135 17.05 16.87 8.06
CA HIS A 135 18.21 16.13 7.58
C HIS A 135 18.64 16.69 6.21
N THR A 136 19.56 17.66 6.23
CA THR A 136 19.89 18.54 5.09
C THR A 136 20.76 17.91 3.99
N ILE A 137 21.26 16.69 4.21
CA ILE A 137 22.05 15.96 3.20
C ILE A 137 21.13 14.89 2.61
N PRO A 138 20.90 14.90 1.29
CA PRO A 138 20.16 13.82 0.63
C PRO A 138 20.81 12.48 0.96
N VAL A 139 20.00 11.49 1.36
CA VAL A 139 20.50 10.16 1.69
C VAL A 139 21.12 9.57 0.43
N PRO A 140 22.40 9.14 0.44
CA PRO A 140 23.05 8.65 -0.75
C PRO A 140 22.55 7.26 -1.16
N VAL A 141 22.58 6.97 -2.46
CA VAL A 141 22.28 5.65 -2.98
C VAL A 141 23.27 4.64 -2.41
N SER A 142 22.76 3.61 -1.76
CA SER A 142 23.57 2.55 -1.14
C SER A 142 23.84 1.41 -2.12
N THR A 143 22.83 0.98 -2.89
CA THR A 143 22.97 -0.01 -3.97
C THR A 143 22.01 0.30 -5.11
N SER A 144 22.42 -0.01 -6.35
CA SER A 144 21.59 0.11 -7.57
C SER A 144 21.21 -1.24 -8.20
N THR A 145 21.54 -2.34 -7.53
CA THR A 145 21.25 -3.72 -7.94
C THR A 145 20.89 -4.54 -6.70
N GLY A 146 19.64 -4.46 -6.29
CA GLY A 146 19.09 -5.14 -5.12
C GLY A 146 17.94 -6.08 -5.48
N ALA A 147 17.55 -6.91 -4.51
CA ALA A 147 16.35 -7.74 -4.58
C ALA A 147 15.11 -6.88 -4.84
N ALA A 148 14.17 -7.37 -5.66
CA ALA A 148 12.86 -6.75 -5.76
C ALA A 148 12.13 -6.85 -4.41
N CYS A 149 11.23 -5.91 -4.14
CA CYS A 149 10.40 -5.91 -2.93
C CYS A 149 9.61 -7.22 -2.85
N PRO A 150 9.47 -7.83 -1.66
CA PRO A 150 8.51 -8.91 -1.50
C PRO A 150 7.10 -8.40 -1.78
N ARG A 151 6.28 -9.23 -2.42
CA ARG A 151 4.86 -8.97 -2.63
C ARG A 151 4.06 -9.87 -1.71
N ILE A 152 3.38 -9.27 -0.74
CA ILE A 152 2.45 -9.99 0.12
C ILE A 152 1.18 -10.30 -0.68
N LEU A 153 0.70 -11.53 -0.56
CA LEU A 153 -0.61 -11.90 -1.03
C LEU A 153 -1.64 -11.61 0.05
N PRO A 154 -2.89 -11.46 -0.34
CA PRO A 154 -3.91 -11.07 0.61
C PRO A 154 -4.16 -12.16 1.64
N VAL A 155 -4.35 -11.73 2.89
CA VAL A 155 -4.31 -12.64 4.04
C VAL A 155 -5.56 -13.51 4.08
N GLU A 156 -5.35 -14.83 4.03
CA GLU A 156 -6.43 -15.80 4.11
C GLU A 156 -6.76 -16.13 5.56
N VAL A 157 -8.04 -16.39 5.84
CA VAL A 157 -8.49 -16.88 7.14
C VAL A 157 -8.90 -18.35 7.00
N GLN A 158 -8.22 -19.24 7.72
CA GLN A 158 -8.56 -20.66 7.76
C GLN A 158 -8.70 -21.12 9.21
N ASP A 159 -9.90 -21.58 9.56
CA ASP A 159 -10.27 -21.99 10.91
C ASP A 159 -9.96 -20.90 11.97
N THR A 160 -8.89 -21.09 12.73
CA THR A 160 -8.42 -20.17 13.79
C THR A 160 -7.10 -19.48 13.44
N THR A 161 -6.69 -19.51 12.16
CA THR A 161 -5.38 -19.08 11.69
C THR A 161 -5.54 -18.03 10.60
N LYS A 162 -4.65 -17.02 10.60
CA LYS A 162 -4.41 -16.18 9.42
C LYS A 162 -3.21 -16.70 8.64
N ILE A 163 -3.37 -16.92 7.35
CA ILE A 163 -2.32 -17.39 6.45
C ILE A 163 -1.80 -16.21 5.66
N VAL A 164 -0.53 -15.89 5.87
CA VAL A 164 0.19 -14.82 5.19
C VAL A 164 1.09 -15.45 4.14
N SER A 165 0.67 -15.37 2.89
CA SER A 165 1.44 -15.85 1.75
C SER A 165 2.14 -14.68 1.08
N PHE A 166 3.33 -14.88 0.51
CA PHE A 166 4.06 -13.83 -0.19
C PHE A 166 5.03 -14.41 -1.23
N PHE A 167 5.43 -13.57 -2.17
CA PHE A 167 6.50 -13.86 -3.12
C PHE A 167 7.69 -12.94 -2.88
N GLY A 168 8.89 -13.50 -3.02
CA GLY A 168 10.14 -12.77 -2.94
C GLY A 168 11.23 -13.47 -3.76
N GLU A 169 12.47 -13.17 -3.45
CA GLU A 169 13.60 -13.90 -4.02
C GLU A 169 13.60 -15.37 -3.56
N PRO A 170 13.92 -16.32 -4.46
CA PRO A 170 14.05 -17.73 -4.11
C PRO A 170 15.09 -18.03 -3.04
N SER A 171 14.77 -18.96 -2.14
CA SER A 171 15.69 -19.47 -1.11
C SER A 171 16.29 -18.38 -0.21
N LYS A 172 15.47 -17.38 0.15
CA LYS A 172 15.83 -16.28 1.05
C LYS A 172 14.96 -16.30 2.31
N THR A 173 15.49 -15.81 3.41
CA THR A 173 14.76 -15.71 4.69
C THR A 173 14.14 -14.33 4.83
N TYR A 174 12.82 -14.29 4.93
CA TYR A 174 12.04 -13.09 5.16
C TYR A 174 11.54 -13.02 6.60
N GLN A 175 11.43 -11.81 7.12
CA GLN A 175 10.94 -11.50 8.44
C GLN A 175 9.49 -11.02 8.34
N ILE A 176 8.64 -11.54 9.21
CA ILE A 176 7.20 -11.28 9.22
C ILE A 176 6.88 -10.38 10.40
N TYR A 177 6.17 -9.30 10.11
CA TYR A 177 5.75 -8.29 11.06
C TYR A 177 4.23 -8.12 11.02
N ARG A 178 3.62 -7.74 12.15
CA ARG A 178 2.18 -7.51 12.24
C ARG A 178 1.82 -6.28 13.07
N SER A 179 0.85 -5.52 12.58
CA SER A 179 0.12 -4.50 13.35
C SER A 179 -1.27 -5.01 13.68
N THR A 180 -1.75 -4.70 14.88
CA THR A 180 -3.15 -4.92 15.30
C THR A 180 -3.81 -3.61 15.71
N ILE A 181 -3.19 -2.48 15.37
CA ILE A 181 -3.63 -1.15 15.77
C ILE A 181 -4.01 -0.40 14.50
N PRO A 182 -5.30 -0.05 14.31
CA PRO A 182 -5.70 0.76 13.18
C PRO A 182 -5.15 2.18 13.30
N ALA A 183 -5.00 2.85 12.18
CA ALA A 183 -4.61 4.26 12.08
C ALA A 183 -5.51 5.19 12.91
N CYS A 184 -6.81 4.87 12.96
CA CYS A 184 -7.85 5.60 13.67
C CYS A 184 -9.02 4.66 14.00
N GLU A 185 -9.94 5.10 14.85
CA GLU A 185 -11.12 4.31 15.21
C GLU A 185 -11.96 3.98 13.95
N GLY A 186 -12.05 2.69 13.63
CA GLY A 186 -12.80 2.18 12.47
C GLY A 186 -12.06 2.22 11.13
N CYS A 187 -10.79 2.60 11.11
CA CYS A 187 -10.01 2.73 9.87
C CYS A 187 -9.55 1.37 9.34
N SER A 188 -9.49 1.25 8.01
CA SER A 188 -9.10 0.02 7.30
C SER A 188 -7.58 -0.14 7.15
N ASN A 189 -6.82 0.89 7.51
CA ASN A 189 -5.36 0.94 7.42
C ASN A 189 -4.69 0.84 8.79
N SER A 190 -3.45 0.35 8.79
CA SER A 190 -2.59 0.21 9.96
C SER A 190 -2.14 1.57 10.48
N ASN A 191 -1.76 1.65 11.75
CA ASN A 191 -1.02 2.79 12.29
C ASN A 191 0.46 2.84 11.88
N GLY A 192 0.89 2.01 10.92
CA GLY A 192 2.27 1.93 10.42
C GLY A 192 3.30 1.36 11.40
N ARG A 193 2.89 0.91 12.58
CA ARG A 193 3.78 0.28 13.57
C ARG A 193 3.55 -1.22 13.64
N TYR A 194 4.61 -1.98 13.41
CA TYR A 194 4.52 -3.43 13.36
C TYR A 194 5.50 -4.10 14.32
N LEU A 195 5.06 -5.22 14.90
CA LEU A 195 5.87 -6.06 15.78
C LEU A 195 6.30 -7.33 15.06
N HIS A 196 7.52 -7.77 15.32
CA HIS A 196 8.07 -9.00 14.75
C HIS A 196 7.32 -10.23 15.24
N LEU A 197 6.99 -11.14 14.32
CA LEU A 197 6.34 -12.41 14.61
C LEU A 197 7.29 -13.60 14.45
N GLY A 198 8.11 -13.58 13.39
CA GLY A 198 8.97 -14.71 13.05
C GLY A 198 9.56 -14.58 11.65
N GLU A 199 10.09 -15.69 11.15
CA GLU A 199 10.77 -15.75 9.86
C GLU A 199 10.24 -16.89 8.98
N VAL A 200 10.31 -16.69 7.68
CA VAL A 200 9.93 -17.67 6.65
C VAL A 200 11.01 -17.71 5.59
N MET A 201 11.49 -18.91 5.27
CA MET A 201 12.35 -19.11 4.11
C MET A 201 11.49 -19.37 2.88
N THR A 202 11.71 -18.60 1.81
CA THR A 202 11.05 -18.83 0.52
C THR A 202 11.57 -20.11 -0.13
N ASP A 203 10.71 -20.77 -0.89
CA ASP A 203 11.08 -21.96 -1.66
C ASP A 203 11.92 -21.62 -2.91
N ILE A 204 12.08 -22.61 -3.79
CA ILE A 204 12.87 -22.45 -5.03
C ILE A 204 12.20 -21.53 -6.06
N ASP A 205 10.90 -21.30 -5.92
CA ASP A 205 10.10 -20.44 -6.78
C ASP A 205 9.89 -19.05 -6.15
N GLY A 206 10.40 -18.83 -4.93
CA GLY A 206 10.27 -17.56 -4.21
C GLY A 206 9.01 -17.43 -3.37
N SER A 207 8.25 -18.50 -3.19
CA SER A 207 7.01 -18.52 -2.40
C SER A 207 7.31 -18.73 -0.92
N GLY A 208 6.66 -17.94 -0.06
CA GLY A 208 6.71 -18.07 1.40
C GLY A 208 5.31 -18.06 2.01
N ILE A 209 5.11 -18.85 3.06
CA ILE A 209 3.84 -18.95 3.81
C ILE A 209 4.13 -18.89 5.31
N TYR A 210 3.49 -17.94 6.00
CA TYR A 210 3.48 -17.82 7.44
C TYR A 210 2.08 -18.10 7.99
N HIS A 211 2.00 -18.89 9.06
CA HIS A 211 0.74 -19.19 9.75
C HIS A 211 0.69 -18.42 11.07
N ASP A 212 -0.12 -17.37 11.13
CA ASP A 212 -0.41 -16.67 12.37
C ASP A 212 -1.51 -17.41 13.13
N ASN A 213 -1.07 -18.11 14.18
CA ASN A 213 -1.91 -18.93 15.04
C ASN A 213 -2.23 -18.24 16.37
N GLU A 214 -2.07 -16.91 16.46
CA GLU A 214 -2.39 -16.21 17.71
C GLU A 214 -3.86 -16.43 18.10
N PRO A 215 -4.15 -16.80 19.37
CA PRO A 215 -5.52 -17.05 19.78
C PRO A 215 -6.46 -15.87 19.51
N GLY A 216 -7.51 -16.11 18.72
CA GLY A 216 -8.49 -15.10 18.34
C GLY A 216 -8.08 -14.18 17.20
N ILE A 217 -6.94 -14.45 16.53
CA ILE A 217 -6.42 -13.57 15.47
C ILE A 217 -7.40 -13.33 14.33
N THR A 218 -8.29 -14.28 14.05
CA THR A 218 -9.29 -14.20 12.97
C THR A 218 -10.38 -13.17 13.27
N GLU A 219 -10.58 -12.79 14.53
CA GLU A 219 -11.53 -11.74 14.96
C GLU A 219 -10.84 -10.38 15.12
N ILE A 220 -9.50 -10.33 15.05
CA ILE A 220 -8.70 -9.13 15.23
C ILE A 220 -8.35 -8.57 13.86
N GLN A 221 -8.60 -7.28 13.64
CA GLN A 221 -8.09 -6.60 12.46
C GLN A 221 -6.56 -6.51 12.55
N SER A 222 -5.87 -6.98 11.52
CA SER A 222 -4.42 -7.00 11.52
C SER A 222 -3.85 -6.81 10.11
N TRP A 223 -2.70 -6.16 10.05
CA TRP A 223 -1.94 -5.89 8.83
C TRP A 223 -0.57 -6.54 8.96
N TYR A 224 -0.03 -7.04 7.86
CA TYR A 224 1.25 -7.74 7.85
C TYR A 224 2.22 -7.08 6.90
N VAL A 225 3.47 -7.11 7.30
CA VAL A 225 4.60 -6.62 6.52
C VAL A 225 5.64 -7.72 6.45
N VAL A 226 6.17 -7.95 5.25
CA VAL A 226 7.22 -8.92 4.97
C VAL A 226 8.47 -8.16 4.51
N ILE A 227 9.62 -8.46 5.12
CA ILE A 227 10.87 -7.75 4.85
C ILE A 227 12.01 -8.75 4.72
N TYR A 228 12.85 -8.57 3.70
CA TYR A 228 14.10 -9.30 3.60
C TYR A 228 15.17 -8.64 4.48
N PHE A 229 15.72 -9.40 5.44
CA PHE A 229 16.89 -9.00 6.21
C PHE A 229 18.06 -9.92 5.80
N ASP A 230 19.17 -9.32 5.36
CA ASP A 230 20.40 -10.05 5.00
C ASP A 230 21.43 -9.87 6.13
N ASP A 231 22.30 -10.85 6.29
CA ASP A 231 23.38 -10.88 7.28
C ASP A 231 24.54 -9.93 6.91
N ASN A 232 24.25 -8.80 6.26
CA ASN A 232 25.25 -7.79 5.91
C ASN A 232 25.11 -6.53 6.76
N SER A 233 26.07 -5.61 6.62
CA SER A 233 26.23 -4.45 7.52
C SER A 233 25.05 -3.48 7.56
N TYR A 234 24.07 -3.61 6.66
CA TYR A 234 22.91 -2.72 6.54
C TYR A 234 21.65 -3.31 7.22
N GLY A 235 21.61 -4.62 7.49
CA GLY A 235 20.49 -5.29 8.17
C GLY A 235 19.29 -5.57 7.28
N ALA A 236 18.59 -4.54 6.79
CA ALA A 236 17.45 -4.70 5.87
C ALA A 236 17.89 -4.53 4.41
N HIS A 237 17.46 -5.42 3.52
CA HIS A 237 17.69 -5.30 2.08
C HIS A 237 16.41 -4.89 1.38
N GLY A 238 16.28 -3.58 1.22
CA GLY A 238 15.31 -2.99 0.34
C GLY A 238 14.01 -2.58 0.99
N CYS A 239 12.97 -2.64 0.18
CA CYS A 239 11.60 -2.24 0.44
C CYS A 239 10.86 -3.33 1.23
N HIS A 240 9.80 -2.94 1.93
CA HIS A 240 8.85 -3.89 2.51
C HIS A 240 7.69 -4.16 1.55
N SER A 241 6.96 -5.26 1.82
CA SER A 241 5.67 -5.48 1.18
C SER A 241 4.66 -4.47 1.69
N GLU A 242 4.08 -3.67 0.81
CA GLU A 242 2.85 -2.95 1.17
C GLU A 242 1.70 -3.97 1.24
N PRO A 243 0.88 -3.94 2.30
CA PRO A 243 -0.36 -4.68 2.28
C PRO A 243 -1.15 -4.20 1.07
N VAL A 244 -1.68 -5.14 0.30
CA VAL A 244 -2.65 -4.77 -0.73
C VAL A 244 -3.76 -4.03 0.01
N ASP A 245 -4.05 -2.80 -0.41
CA ASP A 245 -5.24 -2.06 -0.02
C ASP A 245 -6.40 -3.05 0.14
N PRO A 246 -7.25 -2.96 1.20
CA PRO A 246 -8.40 -3.84 1.36
C PRO A 246 -9.51 -3.49 0.36
N THR A 247 -9.16 -3.57 -0.91
CA THR A 247 -10.00 -3.70 -2.10
C THR A 247 -9.30 -4.51 -3.19
N ASN A 248 -8.40 -5.46 -2.90
CA ASN A 248 -8.12 -6.51 -3.89
C ASN A 248 -7.41 -7.74 -3.34
N VAL A 249 -8.17 -8.71 -2.81
CA VAL A 249 -7.56 -9.87 -2.15
C VAL A 249 -7.20 -10.99 -3.16
N VAL A 250 -7.58 -10.87 -4.43
CA VAL A 250 -7.32 -11.94 -5.41
C VAL A 250 -6.97 -11.48 -6.83
N MET A 251 -7.14 -10.19 -7.16
CA MET A 251 -6.88 -9.67 -8.52
C MET A 251 -5.59 -8.83 -8.55
N GLY A 252 -4.85 -8.93 -9.65
CA GLY A 252 -3.73 -8.05 -9.98
C GLY A 252 -4.20 -6.87 -10.83
N GLU A 253 -3.53 -6.60 -11.95
CA GLU A 253 -3.91 -5.51 -12.87
C GLU A 253 -5.31 -5.73 -13.48
N PHE A 254 -6.11 -4.66 -13.56
CA PHE A 254 -7.39 -4.59 -14.27
C PHE A 254 -7.36 -3.38 -15.21
N THR A 255 -7.69 -3.58 -16.49
CA THR A 255 -7.68 -2.52 -17.51
C THR A 255 -8.96 -2.53 -18.34
N ALA A 256 -9.34 -1.34 -18.82
CA ALA A 256 -10.41 -1.15 -19.79
C ALA A 256 -9.90 -0.32 -20.99
N VAL A 257 -9.80 -0.94 -22.17
CA VAL A 257 -9.24 -0.30 -23.36
C VAL A 257 -10.20 -0.42 -24.54
N TYR A 258 -10.47 0.69 -25.22
CA TYR A 258 -11.26 0.66 -26.46
C TYR A 258 -10.41 0.14 -27.62
N ASP A 259 -10.87 -0.92 -28.31
CA ASP A 259 -10.27 -1.45 -29.53
C ASP A 259 -11.09 -1.02 -30.74
N ASP A 260 -10.58 -0.03 -31.48
CA ASP A 260 -11.19 0.51 -32.70
C ASP A 260 -11.54 -0.58 -33.73
N LYS A 261 -10.72 -1.63 -33.85
CA LYS A 261 -10.92 -2.69 -34.85
C LYS A 261 -12.07 -3.61 -34.50
N LYS A 262 -12.29 -3.83 -33.20
CA LYS A 262 -13.41 -4.61 -32.68
C LYS A 262 -14.65 -3.76 -32.46
N SER A 263 -14.49 -2.43 -32.42
CA SER A 263 -15.54 -1.50 -32.01
C SER A 263 -16.12 -1.85 -30.64
N ALA A 264 -15.25 -2.26 -29.72
CA ALA A 264 -15.62 -2.77 -28.41
C ALA A 264 -14.62 -2.28 -27.35
N VAL A 265 -15.06 -2.19 -26.10
CA VAL A 265 -14.15 -2.10 -24.96
C VAL A 265 -13.68 -3.50 -24.61
N VAL A 266 -12.36 -3.70 -24.61
CA VAL A 266 -11.71 -4.91 -24.14
C VAL A 266 -11.32 -4.68 -22.69
N LEU A 267 -11.91 -5.47 -21.81
CA LEU A 267 -11.51 -5.58 -20.42
C LEU A 267 -10.51 -6.71 -20.31
N GLU A 268 -9.44 -6.48 -19.55
CA GLU A 268 -8.46 -7.50 -19.20
C GLU A 268 -8.16 -7.39 -17.71
N TRP A 269 -8.20 -8.50 -17.01
CA TRP A 269 -7.76 -8.57 -15.63
C TRP A 269 -6.97 -9.84 -15.38
N GLU A 270 -6.01 -9.75 -14.47
CA GLU A 270 -5.28 -10.91 -13.96
C GLU A 270 -5.72 -11.23 -12.52
N THR A 271 -5.72 -12.50 -12.17
CA THR A 271 -5.75 -12.93 -10.77
C THR A 271 -4.34 -13.22 -10.27
N LEU A 272 -4.16 -13.16 -8.96
CA LEU A 272 -2.91 -13.53 -8.31
C LEU A 272 -2.97 -14.95 -7.72
N SER A 273 -4.17 -15.46 -7.46
CA SER A 273 -4.50 -16.80 -6.98
C SER A 273 -5.89 -17.17 -7.50
N GLU A 274 -6.21 -18.44 -7.69
CA GLU A 274 -7.57 -18.92 -8.05
C GLU A 274 -8.19 -19.76 -6.92
N ILE A 275 -7.59 -19.70 -5.73
CA ILE A 275 -8.09 -20.39 -4.56
C ILE A 275 -9.41 -19.72 -4.15
N ASN A 276 -10.44 -20.55 -3.98
CA ASN A 276 -11.79 -20.14 -3.60
C ASN A 276 -12.55 -19.25 -4.59
N ILE A 277 -12.04 -18.99 -5.79
CA ILE A 277 -12.79 -18.30 -6.85
C ILE A 277 -13.63 -19.31 -7.64
N VAL A 278 -14.91 -18.99 -7.83
CA VAL A 278 -15.86 -19.69 -8.69
C VAL A 278 -15.88 -19.08 -10.09
N GLY A 279 -15.79 -17.75 -10.16
CA GLY A 279 -15.71 -17.01 -11.41
C GLY A 279 -15.99 -15.52 -11.22
N PHE A 280 -16.29 -14.84 -12.31
CA PHE A 280 -16.41 -13.39 -12.33
C PHE A 280 -17.71 -12.91 -12.97
N ASN A 281 -18.20 -11.77 -12.48
CA ASN A 281 -19.18 -10.95 -13.15
C ASN A 281 -18.57 -9.59 -13.52
N VAL A 282 -19.08 -9.01 -14.59
CA VAL A 282 -18.63 -7.73 -15.12
C VAL A 282 -19.78 -6.75 -15.01
N PHE A 283 -19.52 -5.60 -14.41
CA PHE A 283 -20.46 -4.51 -14.27
C PHE A 283 -19.99 -3.29 -15.06
N ARG A 284 -20.95 -2.52 -15.57
CA ARG A 284 -20.71 -1.28 -16.32
C ARG A 284 -21.65 -0.17 -15.88
N GLY A 285 -21.11 1.02 -15.69
CA GLY A 285 -21.85 2.24 -15.37
C GLY A 285 -21.48 3.39 -16.30
N THR A 286 -22.34 4.41 -16.34
CA THR A 286 -22.04 5.72 -16.98
C THR A 286 -21.65 6.79 -15.95
N SER A 287 -21.54 6.40 -14.68
CA SER A 287 -21.00 7.14 -13.55
C SER A 287 -20.00 6.25 -12.81
N GLU A 288 -19.15 6.82 -11.98
CA GLU A 288 -18.18 6.12 -11.12
C GLU A 288 -18.83 5.41 -9.91
N ILE A 289 -20.16 5.30 -9.87
CA ILE A 289 -20.92 4.76 -8.73
C ILE A 289 -21.36 3.32 -9.03
N LEU A 290 -20.79 2.34 -8.32
CA LEU A 290 -21.06 0.90 -8.53
C LEU A 290 -22.55 0.54 -8.41
N VAL A 291 -23.30 1.14 -7.49
CA VAL A 291 -24.73 0.79 -7.30
C VAL A 291 -25.60 1.19 -8.49
N ASP A 292 -25.14 2.13 -9.33
CA ASP A 292 -25.83 2.55 -10.56
C ASP A 292 -25.40 1.72 -11.77
N SER A 293 -24.43 0.83 -11.61
CA SER A 293 -23.93 -0.04 -12.68
C SER A 293 -24.88 -1.19 -12.98
N VAL A 294 -24.74 -1.75 -14.17
CA VAL A 294 -25.47 -2.94 -14.62
C VAL A 294 -24.50 -4.06 -14.92
N LYS A 295 -24.86 -5.29 -14.53
CA LYS A 295 -24.14 -6.50 -14.92
C LYS A 295 -24.29 -6.72 -16.43
N ILE A 296 -23.18 -6.86 -17.15
CA ILE A 296 -23.18 -6.99 -18.62
C ILE A 296 -22.91 -8.40 -19.11
N ASN A 297 -22.22 -9.25 -18.34
CA ASN A 297 -22.01 -10.65 -18.71
C ASN A 297 -23.28 -11.49 -18.44
N THR A 298 -23.67 -12.33 -19.40
CA THR A 298 -24.88 -13.17 -19.29
C THR A 298 -24.65 -14.45 -18.49
N ALA A 299 -23.45 -15.05 -18.63
CA ALA A 299 -22.99 -16.19 -17.87
C ALA A 299 -21.76 -15.79 -17.03
N ILE A 300 -21.60 -16.43 -15.88
CA ILE A 300 -20.40 -16.30 -15.06
C ILE A 300 -19.18 -16.65 -15.92
N ILE A 301 -18.16 -15.81 -15.86
CA ILE A 301 -16.86 -16.08 -16.49
C ILE A 301 -16.13 -17.03 -15.54
N PRO A 302 -15.94 -18.31 -15.90
CA PRO A 302 -15.42 -19.29 -14.96
C PRO A 302 -13.95 -19.02 -14.64
N ALA A 303 -13.62 -19.09 -13.37
CA ALA A 303 -12.24 -19.09 -12.90
C ALA A 303 -11.53 -20.41 -13.22
N ASN A 304 -10.20 -20.39 -13.23
CA ASN A 304 -9.37 -21.58 -13.31
C ASN A 304 -9.28 -22.25 -11.91
N LEU A 305 -10.37 -22.95 -11.58
CA LEU A 305 -10.70 -23.43 -10.23
C LEU A 305 -9.53 -24.05 -9.45
N GLY A 306 -9.23 -23.47 -8.29
CA GLY A 306 -8.37 -24.07 -7.26
C GLY A 306 -6.88 -24.08 -7.60
N SER A 307 -6.46 -23.32 -8.61
CA SER A 307 -5.04 -23.09 -8.89
C SER A 307 -4.44 -22.14 -7.85
N PRO A 308 -3.27 -22.45 -7.26
CA PRO A 308 -2.54 -21.50 -6.42
C PRO A 308 -1.85 -20.40 -7.24
N VAL A 309 -1.89 -20.51 -8.58
CA VAL A 309 -1.38 -19.51 -9.52
C VAL A 309 -2.58 -18.88 -10.21
N GLY A 310 -2.56 -17.54 -10.31
CA GLY A 310 -3.57 -16.79 -11.06
C GLY A 310 -3.57 -17.02 -12.58
N ASP A 311 -4.50 -16.38 -13.26
CA ASP A 311 -4.72 -16.47 -14.70
C ASP A 311 -5.14 -15.10 -15.27
N ILE A 312 -5.14 -14.98 -16.59
CA ILE A 312 -5.56 -13.77 -17.30
C ILE A 312 -6.92 -14.01 -17.94
N TYR A 313 -7.83 -13.07 -17.73
CA TYR A 313 -9.19 -13.11 -18.23
C TYR A 313 -9.47 -11.90 -19.10
N THR A 314 -10.39 -12.08 -20.05
CA THR A 314 -10.83 -11.00 -20.92
C THR A 314 -12.35 -11.00 -21.09
N TYR A 315 -12.91 -9.81 -21.26
CA TYR A 315 -14.30 -9.61 -21.60
C TYR A 315 -14.44 -8.48 -22.62
N GLU A 316 -15.24 -8.71 -23.67
CA GLU A 316 -15.50 -7.71 -24.72
C GLU A 316 -16.90 -7.11 -24.51
N ASP A 317 -16.97 -5.79 -24.39
CA ASP A 317 -18.22 -5.02 -24.39
C ASP A 317 -18.36 -4.23 -25.70
N ASP A 318 -19.19 -4.75 -26.60
CA ASP A 318 -19.52 -4.16 -27.90
C ASP A 318 -20.74 -3.22 -27.86
N ALA A 319 -21.42 -3.14 -26.72
CA ALA A 319 -22.64 -2.35 -26.53
C ALA A 319 -22.33 -0.94 -26.02
N VAL A 320 -21.36 -0.27 -26.65
CA VAL A 320 -20.83 1.05 -26.25
C VAL A 320 -21.12 2.13 -27.28
N GLU A 321 -21.38 3.35 -26.82
CA GLU A 321 -21.68 4.51 -27.67
C GLU A 321 -20.47 5.46 -27.79
N THR A 322 -20.24 5.98 -29.00
CA THR A 322 -19.16 6.96 -29.25
C THR A 322 -19.37 8.24 -28.47
N GLY A 323 -18.29 8.81 -27.92
CA GLY A 323 -18.33 10.02 -27.11
C GLY A 323 -18.74 9.80 -25.65
N GLN A 324 -19.14 8.58 -25.27
CA GLN A 324 -19.51 8.25 -23.90
C GLN A 324 -18.30 7.75 -23.08
N THR A 325 -18.26 8.12 -21.80
CA THR A 325 -17.35 7.51 -20.82
C THR A 325 -18.07 6.41 -20.07
N TYR A 326 -17.45 5.24 -19.98
CA TYR A 326 -17.94 4.10 -19.21
C TYR A 326 -16.97 3.77 -18.07
N TYR A 327 -17.52 3.25 -16.99
CA TYR A 327 -16.83 2.75 -15.81
C TYR A 327 -17.13 1.27 -15.64
N TYR A 328 -16.12 0.47 -15.36
CA TYR A 328 -16.22 -0.99 -15.29
C TYR A 328 -15.76 -1.51 -13.94
N TRP A 329 -16.41 -2.57 -13.48
CA TRP A 329 -16.01 -3.31 -12.29
C TRP A 329 -16.05 -4.82 -12.54
N ILE A 330 -15.18 -5.53 -11.84
CA ILE A 330 -15.17 -6.99 -11.79
C ILE A 330 -15.62 -7.45 -10.41
N GLU A 331 -16.74 -8.16 -10.34
CA GLU A 331 -17.19 -8.87 -9.14
C GLU A 331 -16.62 -10.28 -9.16
N ILE A 332 -15.91 -10.65 -8.10
CA ILE A 332 -15.33 -11.96 -7.84
C ILE A 332 -16.35 -12.78 -7.06
N LEU A 333 -16.74 -13.92 -7.62
CA LEU A 333 -17.64 -14.88 -6.99
C LEU A 333 -16.82 -15.94 -6.28
N THR A 334 -17.08 -16.15 -5.00
CA THR A 334 -16.30 -17.07 -4.15
C THR A 334 -17.16 -18.22 -3.62
N ASN A 335 -16.52 -19.32 -3.21
CA ASN A 335 -17.23 -20.48 -2.64
C ASN A 335 -17.83 -20.21 -1.25
N ASP A 336 -17.31 -19.24 -0.51
CA ASP A 336 -17.75 -18.86 0.82
C ASP A 336 -18.80 -17.73 0.82
N MET A 337 -19.25 -17.32 -0.37
CA MET A 337 -20.23 -16.25 -0.60
C MET A 337 -19.74 -14.86 -0.14
N SER A 338 -18.42 -14.67 -0.04
CA SER A 338 -17.82 -13.35 0.10
C SER A 338 -17.66 -12.71 -1.29
N ASP A 339 -18.63 -11.91 -1.71
CA ASP A 339 -18.53 -11.20 -2.98
C ASP A 339 -17.54 -10.02 -2.83
N GLN A 340 -16.54 -9.95 -3.69
CA GLN A 340 -15.56 -8.84 -3.74
C GLN A 340 -15.69 -8.12 -5.08
N THR A 341 -15.48 -6.81 -5.11
CA THR A 341 -15.58 -6.03 -6.35
C THR A 341 -14.34 -5.15 -6.55
N VAL A 342 -13.81 -5.15 -7.77
CA VAL A 342 -12.60 -4.42 -8.20
C VAL A 342 -12.98 -3.38 -9.25
N GLY A 343 -12.43 -2.17 -9.15
CA GLY A 343 -12.68 -1.03 -10.04
C GLY A 343 -13.06 0.25 -9.27
N PRO A 344 -13.50 1.33 -9.96
CA PRO A 344 -13.79 1.37 -11.38
C PRO A 344 -12.55 1.56 -12.25
N GLU A 345 -12.53 0.87 -13.39
CA GLU A 345 -11.69 1.25 -14.53
C GLU A 345 -12.52 2.03 -15.55
N SER A 346 -11.96 3.12 -16.08
CA SER A 346 -12.70 4.03 -16.96
C SER A 346 -12.14 4.08 -18.37
N VAL A 347 -13.02 4.21 -19.35
CA VAL A 347 -12.65 4.38 -20.75
C VAL A 347 -13.63 5.32 -21.44
N THR A 348 -13.11 6.20 -22.29
CA THR A 348 -13.91 7.11 -23.11
C THR A 348 -13.87 6.67 -24.56
N ILE A 349 -15.03 6.44 -25.15
CA ILE A 349 -15.14 5.98 -26.54
C ILE A 349 -14.90 7.18 -27.46
N PRO A 350 -13.94 7.10 -28.40
CA PRO A 350 -13.66 8.20 -29.30
C PRO A 350 -14.86 8.51 -30.20
N GLU A 351 -15.14 9.80 -30.40
CA GLU A 351 -16.06 10.27 -31.44
C GLU A 351 -15.45 9.99 -32.82
N PRO A 352 -16.24 9.53 -33.81
CA PRO A 352 -15.73 9.34 -35.17
C PRO A 352 -15.23 10.67 -35.72
N ALA A 353 -13.93 10.75 -36.00
CA ALA A 353 -13.32 11.93 -36.59
C ALA A 353 -13.85 12.13 -38.02
N TRP A 354 -14.84 13.01 -38.20
CA TRP A 354 -15.27 13.40 -39.53
C TRP A 354 -14.17 14.26 -40.18
N PHE A 355 -13.41 13.67 -41.11
CA PHE A 355 -12.60 14.44 -42.03
C PHE A 355 -13.53 15.24 -42.96
N TYR A 356 -13.70 16.54 -42.69
CA TYR A 356 -14.28 17.46 -43.66
C TYR A 356 -13.34 17.55 -44.87
N TYR A 357 -13.62 16.76 -45.92
CA TYR A 357 -13.09 17.06 -47.24
C TYR A 357 -13.72 18.39 -47.70
N PHE A 358 -13.00 19.49 -47.49
CA PHE A 358 -13.27 20.72 -48.21
C PHE A 358 -12.95 20.48 -49.69
N LEU A 359 -13.98 20.12 -50.47
CA LEU A 359 -13.94 20.22 -51.92
C LEU A 359 -14.00 21.72 -52.28
N PRO A 360 -12.93 22.32 -52.84
CA PRO A 360 -13.02 23.68 -53.32
C PRO A 360 -13.99 23.71 -54.50
N LEU A 361 -15.12 24.37 -54.33
CA LEU A 361 -16.01 24.74 -55.42
C LEU A 361 -15.26 25.74 -56.31
N LEU A 362 -14.66 25.25 -57.40
CA LEU A 362 -14.24 26.10 -58.51
C LEU A 362 -15.49 26.54 -59.27
N PHE A 363 -15.98 27.75 -58.97
CA PHE A 363 -16.93 28.44 -59.84
C PHE A 363 -16.14 29.04 -61.01
N ASN A 364 -16.51 28.65 -62.23
CA ASN A 364 -16.03 29.22 -63.50
C ASN A 364 -16.84 30.45 -63.88
#